data_AF-A0A2V7C2D4-F1
#
_entry.id   AF-A0A2V7C2D4-F1
#
_cell.length_a   1.000
_cell.length_b   1.000
_cell.length_c   1.000
_cell.angle_alpha   90.00
_cell.angle_beta   90.00
_cell.angle_gamma   90.00
#
_symmetry.space_group_name_H-M   'P 1'
#
loop_
_entity.id
_entity.type
_entity.pdbx_description
1 polymer ?
#
loop_
_entity_poly.entity_id
_entity_poly.type
_entity_poly.pdbx_seq_one_letter_code
_entity_poly.pdbx_strand_id
1 'polypeptide(L)'
;MQCPRCRQENPPGARFCNSCGTGLELVCPACRQSNPAGSRFCNRCGASLEATPAAPRFSSPESYTPKHLAEKILTSRLPWRASAST
;
A
#
# COMPACT_ATOMS: atom_id res chain seq x y z
N MET A 1 10.50 -25.48 -0.67
CA MET A 1 9.29 -24.64 -0.47
C MET A 1 8.19 -25.14 -1.37
N GLN A 2 6.98 -25.29 -0.84
CA GLN A 2 5.86 -25.88 -1.56
C GLN A 2 5.09 -24.82 -2.36
N CYS A 3 4.80 -25.09 -3.64
CA CYS A 3 4.02 -24.19 -4.48
C CYS A 3 2.56 -24.13 -4.00
N PRO A 4 1.97 -22.94 -3.75
CA PRO A 4 0.59 -22.83 -3.27
C PRO A 4 -0.46 -23.23 -4.32
N ARG A 5 -0.10 -23.24 -5.61
CA ARG A 5 -1.02 -23.57 -6.71
C ARG A 5 -1.07 -25.06 -7.03
N CYS A 6 0.09 -25.72 -7.17
CA CYS A 6 0.15 -27.13 -7.60
C CYS A 6 0.80 -28.07 -6.57
N ARG A 7 1.26 -27.56 -5.43
CA ARG A 7 1.91 -28.30 -4.34
C ARG A 7 3.26 -28.96 -4.69
N GLN A 8 3.86 -28.64 -5.84
CA GLN A 8 5.23 -29.03 -6.17
C GLN A 8 6.22 -28.49 -5.13
N GLU A 9 7.15 -29.32 -4.69
CA GLU A 9 8.29 -28.88 -3.88
C GLU A 9 9.34 -28.20 -4.78
N ASN A 10 9.75 -26.99 -4.42
CA ASN A 10 10.73 -26.18 -5.18
C ASN A 10 11.95 -25.88 -4.29
N PRO A 11 13.16 -25.73 -4.89
CA PRO A 11 14.35 -25.38 -4.14
C PRO A 11 14.21 -24.01 -3.44
N PRO A 12 14.95 -23.78 -2.33
CA PRO A 12 14.97 -22.47 -1.68
C PRO A 12 15.48 -21.41 -2.66
N GLY A 13 14.80 -20.25 -2.71
CA GLY A 13 15.14 -19.14 -3.61
C GLY A 13 14.59 -19.27 -5.05
N ALA A 14 13.78 -20.28 -5.37
CA ALA A 14 13.11 -20.34 -6.67
C ALA A 14 12.13 -19.17 -6.86
N ARG A 15 12.28 -18.39 -7.92
CA ARG A 15 11.39 -17.24 -8.19
C ARG A 15 10.05 -17.65 -8.81
N PHE A 16 10.02 -18.79 -9.49
CA PHE A 16 8.85 -19.37 -10.14
C PHE A 16 8.78 -20.88 -9.84
N CYS A 17 7.59 -21.46 -9.94
CA CYS A 17 7.42 -22.89 -9.79
C CYS A 17 7.92 -23.65 -11.03
N ASN A 18 8.78 -24.65 -10.81
CA ASN A 18 9.35 -25.49 -11.87
C ASN A 18 8.32 -26.37 -12.60
N SER A 19 7.10 -26.50 -12.06
CA SER A 19 6.02 -27.30 -12.66
C SER A 19 4.94 -26.43 -13.31
N CYS A 20 4.44 -25.40 -12.61
CA CYS A 20 3.28 -24.62 -13.08
C CYS A 20 3.59 -23.14 -13.40
N GLY A 21 4.83 -22.69 -13.25
CA GLY A 21 5.27 -21.32 -13.56
C GLY A 21 4.75 -20.23 -12.63
N THR A 22 4.00 -20.56 -11.57
CA THR A 22 3.48 -19.55 -10.61
C THR A 22 4.63 -18.87 -9.88
N GLY A 23 4.60 -17.54 -9.74
CA GLY A 23 5.58 -16.77 -8.98
C GLY A 23 5.60 -17.19 -7.51
N LEU A 24 6.79 -17.43 -6.97
CA LEU A 24 7.00 -17.89 -5.60
C LEU A 24 7.71 -16.85 -4.72
N GLU A 25 7.95 -15.64 -5.25
CA GLU A 25 8.45 -14.48 -4.53
C GLU A 25 7.57 -13.24 -4.77
N LEU A 26 7.53 -12.37 -3.76
CA LEU A 26 6.91 -11.05 -3.77
C LEU A 26 7.99 -9.98 -3.62
N VAL A 27 8.05 -9.03 -4.54
CA VAL A 27 8.97 -7.89 -4.43
C VAL A 27 8.28 -6.76 -3.68
N CYS A 28 8.87 -6.30 -2.58
CA CYS A 28 8.32 -5.20 -1.80
C CYS A 28 8.31 -3.90 -2.63
N PRO A 29 7.16 -3.23 -2.80
CA PRO A 29 7.09 -1.97 -3.56
C PRO A 29 7.82 -0.82 -2.86
N ALA A 30 7.97 -0.86 -1.53
CA ALA A 30 8.60 0.20 -0.76
C ALA A 30 10.15 0.10 -0.74
N CYS A 31 10.71 -1.10 -0.64
CA CYS A 31 12.16 -1.28 -0.43
C CYS A 31 12.83 -2.28 -1.39
N ARG A 32 12.07 -2.86 -2.34
CA ARG A 32 12.51 -3.85 -3.35
C ARG A 32 13.07 -5.17 -2.80
N GLN A 33 12.86 -5.48 -1.52
CA GLN A 33 13.20 -6.77 -0.93
C GLN A 33 12.36 -7.90 -1.57
N SER A 34 12.99 -9.01 -1.96
CA SER A 34 12.29 -10.27 -2.26
C SER A 34 11.79 -10.92 -0.96
N ASN A 35 10.53 -11.33 -0.96
CA ASN A 35 9.85 -12.01 0.14
C ASN A 35 9.23 -13.31 -0.37
N PRO A 36 9.06 -14.35 0.47
CA PRO A 36 8.36 -15.57 0.08
C PRO A 36 6.92 -15.31 -0.41
N ALA A 37 6.43 -16.13 -1.33
CA ALA A 37 5.01 -16.13 -1.68
C ALA A 37 4.14 -16.37 -0.43
N GLY A 38 3.07 -15.58 -0.29
CA GLY A 38 2.16 -15.62 0.86
C GLY A 38 2.56 -14.69 2.03
N SER A 39 3.74 -14.04 1.98
CA SER A 39 4.07 -13.01 2.96
C SER A 39 3.11 -11.82 2.87
N ARG A 40 2.48 -11.44 3.99
CA ARG A 40 1.58 -10.29 4.07
C ARG A 40 2.32 -8.96 4.25
N PHE A 41 3.47 -9.00 4.93
CA PHE A 41 4.32 -7.85 5.20
C PHE A 41 5.77 -8.13 4.78
N CYS A 42 6.52 -7.07 4.48
CA CYS A 42 7.93 -7.15 4.11
C CYS A 42 8.80 -7.46 5.32
N ASN A 43 9.63 -8.50 5.21
CA ASN A 43 10.54 -8.92 6.28
C ASN A 43 11.70 -7.95 6.55
N ARG A 44 11.87 -6.92 5.71
CA ARG A 44 12.92 -5.90 5.86
C ARG A 44 12.40 -4.56 6.37
N CYS A 45 11.28 -4.07 5.86
CA CYS A 45 10.77 -2.73 6.20
C CYS A 45 9.36 -2.71 6.80
N GLY A 46 8.69 -3.86 6.93
CA GLY A 46 7.34 -3.96 7.50
C GLY A 46 6.20 -3.47 6.58
N ALA A 47 6.49 -2.93 5.39
CA ALA A 47 5.45 -2.49 4.45
C ALA A 47 4.55 -3.66 4.01
N SER A 48 3.25 -3.40 3.83
CA SER A 48 2.31 -4.37 3.28
C SER A 48 2.73 -4.82 1.87
N LEU A 49 2.70 -6.13 1.64
CA LEU A 49 2.92 -6.75 0.32
C LEU A 49 1.61 -7.07 -0.39
N GLU A 50 0.51 -7.12 0.33
CA GLU A 50 -0.82 -7.20 -0.26
C GLU A 50 -1.12 -5.87 -0.94
N ALA A 51 -1.36 -5.91 -2.25
CA ALA A 51 -1.93 -4.79 -3.00
C ALA A 51 -3.41 -4.66 -2.65
N THR A 52 -3.70 -4.33 -1.39
CA THR A 52 -5.00 -3.76 -1.08
C THR A 52 -4.89 -2.31 -1.51
N PRO A 53 -5.63 -1.85 -2.54
CA PRO A 53 -5.72 -0.41 -2.76
C PRO A 53 -6.15 0.16 -1.42
N ALA A 54 -5.35 1.07 -0.87
CA ALA A 54 -5.71 1.76 0.36
C ALA A 54 -7.00 2.50 0.06
N ALA A 55 -8.14 1.88 0.38
CA ALA A 55 -9.40 2.56 0.33
C ALA A 55 -9.24 3.80 1.22
N PRO A 56 -9.65 4.98 0.73
CA PRO A 56 -9.55 6.17 1.57
C PRO A 56 -10.32 5.87 2.85
N ARG A 57 -9.64 6.00 4.00
CA ARG A 57 -10.22 5.69 5.33
C ARG A 57 -11.46 6.53 5.62
N PHE A 58 -11.62 7.63 4.88
CA PHE A 58 -12.74 8.53 4.93
C PHE A 58 -13.25 8.76 3.51
N SER A 59 -14.56 8.86 3.35
CA SER A 59 -15.16 9.42 2.15
C SER A 59 -14.68 10.85 1.95
N SER A 60 -14.59 11.29 0.70
CA SER A 60 -14.13 12.64 0.39
C SER A 60 -15.08 13.67 1.03
N PRO A 61 -14.59 14.79 1.60
CA PRO A 61 -15.44 15.79 2.24
C PRO A 61 -16.59 16.31 1.38
N GLU A 62 -16.42 16.29 0.05
CA GLU A 62 -17.44 16.64 -0.93
C GLU A 62 -18.71 15.79 -0.82
N SER A 63 -18.61 14.57 -0.27
CA SER A 63 -19.76 13.67 -0.09
C SER A 63 -20.72 14.11 1.01
N TYR A 64 -20.24 14.80 2.05
CA TYR A 64 -21.04 15.21 3.21
C TYR A 64 -21.02 16.73 3.47
N THR A 65 -20.25 17.49 2.68
CA THR A 65 -20.17 18.95 2.80
C THR A 65 -20.99 19.64 1.70
N PRO A 66 -22.15 20.25 2.02
CA PRO A 66 -22.93 20.98 1.02
C PRO A 66 -22.15 22.22 0.51
N LYS A 67 -22.36 22.57 -0.77
CA LYS A 67 -21.56 23.56 -1.52
C LYS A 67 -21.34 24.88 -0.77
N HIS A 68 -22.41 25.45 -0.20
CA HIS A 68 -22.34 26.73 0.50
C HIS A 68 -21.43 26.70 1.74
N LEU A 69 -21.27 25.55 2.40
CA LEU A 69 -20.35 25.39 3.52
C LEU A 69 -18.92 25.21 3.03
N ALA A 70 -18.72 24.44 1.96
CA ALA A 70 -17.41 24.26 1.34
C ALA A 70 -16.84 25.60 0.85
N GLU A 71 -17.66 26.43 0.19
CA GLU A 71 -17.31 27.79 -0.22
C GLU A 71 -16.88 28.64 0.97
N LYS A 72 -17.67 28.67 2.04
CA LYS A 72 -17.31 29.41 3.27
C LYS A 72 -15.96 28.97 3.84
N ILE A 73 -15.69 27.66 3.93
CA ILE A 73 -14.40 27.13 4.44
C ILE A 73 -13.24 27.59 3.55
N LEU A 74 -13.41 27.58 2.23
CA LEU A 74 -12.36 28.00 1.29
C LEU A 74 -12.09 29.50 1.38
N THR A 75 -13.14 30.33 1.50
CA THR A 75 -13.00 31.80 1.62
C THR A 75 -12.48 32.24 2.99
N SER A 76 -12.68 31.44 4.04
CA SER A 76 -12.25 31.73 5.41
C SER A 76 -10.88 31.17 5.79
N ARG A 77 -10.20 30.44 4.88
CA ARG A 77 -8.78 30.08 5.04
C ARG A 77 -7.90 31.34 4.90
N LEU A 78 -7.76 32.08 5.98
CA LEU A 78 -6.66 33.04 6.11
C LEU A 78 -5.34 32.25 6.01
N PRO A 79 -4.36 32.68 5.20
CA PRO A 79 -3.02 32.13 5.34
C PRO A 79 -2.63 32.40 6.79
N TRP A 80 -2.16 31.37 7.50
CA TRP A 80 -1.47 31.53 8.76
C TRP A 80 -0.20 32.36 8.46
N ARG A 81 -0.34 33.68 8.26
CA ARG A 81 0.81 34.55 8.12
C ARG A 81 1.40 34.62 9.51
N ALA A 82 2.48 33.87 9.68
CA ALA A 82 3.48 33.98 10.72
C ALA A 82 3.41 35.32 11.46
N SER A 83 2.82 35.31 12.66
CA SER A 83 3.12 36.31 13.68
C SER A 83 4.48 35.95 14.29
N ALA A 84 5.53 35.99 13.46
CA ALA A 84 6.89 36.17 13.93
C ALA A 84 7.14 37.67 13.91
N SER A 85 6.78 38.33 15.00
CA SER A 85 7.12 39.72 15.26
C SER A 85 7.41 39.85 16.74
N THR A 86 8.66 39.58 17.12
CA THR A 86 9.64 40.58 17.61
C THR A 86 10.85 39.82 18.14
#